data_AF-A0A6M3LPS3-F1
#
_entry.id   AF-A0A6M3LPS3-F1
#
_cell.length_a   1.000
_cell.length_b   1.000
_cell.length_c   1.000
_cell.angle_alpha   90.00
_cell.angle_beta   90.00
_cell.angle_gamma   90.00
#
_symmetry.space_group_name_H-M   'P 1'
#
loop_
_entity.id
_entity.type
_entity.pdbx_description
1 polymer ?
#
loop_
_entity_poly.entity_id
_entity_poly.type
_entity_poly.pdbx_seq_one_letter_code
_entity_poly.pdbx_strand_id
1 'polypeptide(L)'
;MAWEFAQNMYGAPALVHERLQIGETCYVGQIMCADYALGGIVEPGELAGAGPDATTALVGICSAVRTSPTYTAAYQGDGGTYDTTQAAQVANDPPGPTLIDMTVIRPGDIFKAPLKNVVIATAPTVVTATATATAGLTVTHTGTAVTAPTSNFSTIYCRTGANRGQYRVITTGGTKTQTLLNAFTYDPAIGDTFVCANIKVGYCNIDFTTDFLGIDINTSVSNHYEAYCWQLNLEEAGKEFALVSFSPQHIWAPHD
;
A
#
# COMPACT_ATOMS: atom_id res chain seq x y z
N MET A 1 -10.34 4.43 0.21
CA MET A 1 -9.59 4.59 -1.04
C MET A 1 -8.85 3.29 -1.32
N ALA A 2 -8.71 2.93 -2.59
CA ALA A 2 -7.95 1.78 -3.08
C ALA A 2 -6.84 2.28 -4.03
N TRP A 3 -6.08 1.39 -4.66
CA TRP A 3 -5.04 1.79 -5.61
C TRP A 3 -5.65 2.43 -6.85
N GLU A 4 -5.05 3.52 -7.31
CA GLU A 4 -5.50 4.27 -8.48
C GLU A 4 -4.31 4.62 -9.38
N PHE A 5 -4.46 4.47 -10.70
CA PHE A 5 -3.48 5.01 -11.63
C PHE A 5 -3.48 6.54 -11.57
N ALA A 6 -2.33 7.14 -11.33
CA ALA A 6 -2.21 8.59 -11.19
C ALA A 6 -1.68 9.24 -12.48
N GLN A 7 -0.58 8.73 -13.00
CA GLN A 7 0.10 9.28 -14.18
C GLN A 7 1.14 8.30 -14.71
N ASN A 8 1.66 8.55 -15.91
CA ASN A 8 2.90 7.91 -16.34
C ASN A 8 3.70 8.78 -17.32
N MET A 9 4.80 8.21 -17.80
CA MET A 9 5.66 8.79 -18.83
C MET A 9 5.31 8.38 -20.28
N TYR A 10 4.46 7.37 -20.49
CA TYR A 10 4.26 6.69 -21.79
C TYR A 10 2.80 6.64 -22.31
N GLY A 11 1.88 7.43 -21.73
CA GLY A 11 0.44 7.39 -22.02
C GLY A 11 -0.35 6.39 -21.17
N ALA A 12 -1.69 6.48 -21.21
CA ALA A 12 -2.58 5.68 -20.38
C ALA A 12 -2.26 4.17 -20.45
N PRO A 13 -2.29 3.45 -19.31
CA PRO A 13 -2.02 2.02 -19.29
C PRO A 13 -3.06 1.24 -20.09
N ALA A 14 -2.58 0.19 -20.74
CA ALA A 14 -3.44 -0.74 -21.43
C ALA A 14 -4.31 -1.46 -20.39
N LEU A 15 -5.61 -1.45 -20.65
CA LEU A 15 -6.57 -2.23 -19.90
C LEU A 15 -6.65 -3.61 -20.56
N VAL A 16 -6.35 -4.64 -19.79
CA VAL A 16 -6.39 -6.04 -20.24
C VAL A 16 -7.52 -6.78 -19.54
N HIS A 17 -8.11 -7.75 -20.22
CA HIS A 17 -9.13 -8.61 -19.62
C HIS A 17 -8.45 -9.91 -19.23
N GLU A 18 -8.40 -10.17 -17.93
CA GLU A 18 -7.81 -11.39 -17.40
C GLU A 18 -8.86 -12.26 -16.73
N ARG A 19 -8.61 -13.56 -16.77
CA ARG A 19 -9.35 -14.52 -15.95
C ARG A 19 -8.70 -14.57 -14.58
N LEU A 20 -9.52 -14.58 -13.54
CA LEU A 20 -9.07 -15.01 -12.23
C LEU A 20 -8.73 -16.51 -12.29
N GLN A 21 -7.95 -16.98 -11.32
CA GLN A 21 -7.80 -18.40 -11.07
C GLN A 21 -9.01 -18.95 -10.30
N ILE A 22 -9.31 -20.25 -10.48
CA ILE A 22 -10.50 -20.88 -9.91
C ILE A 22 -10.46 -20.81 -8.39
N GLY A 23 -11.51 -20.28 -7.76
CA GLY A 23 -11.62 -20.11 -6.31
C GLY A 23 -11.16 -18.77 -5.78
N GLU A 24 -10.36 -18.02 -6.55
CA GLU A 24 -9.81 -16.73 -6.13
C GLU A 24 -10.89 -15.68 -6.01
N THR A 25 -10.69 -14.75 -5.08
CA THR A 25 -11.48 -13.54 -4.95
C THR A 25 -10.61 -12.33 -5.24
N CYS A 26 -11.18 -11.31 -5.87
CA CYS A 26 -10.52 -10.02 -6.02
C CYS A 26 -11.51 -8.87 -5.81
N TYR A 27 -10.95 -7.68 -5.58
CA TYR A 27 -11.70 -6.44 -5.41
C TYR A 27 -11.15 -5.32 -6.29
N VAL A 28 -12.03 -4.43 -6.74
CA VAL A 28 -11.62 -3.24 -7.49
C VAL A 28 -10.66 -2.39 -6.65
N GLY A 29 -9.53 -2.03 -7.25
CA GLY A 29 -8.43 -1.29 -6.68
C GLY A 29 -7.41 -2.16 -5.93
N GLN A 30 -7.51 -3.49 -6.02
CA GLN A 30 -6.53 -4.43 -5.44
C GLN A 30 -5.36 -4.67 -6.40
N ILE A 31 -4.15 -4.80 -5.84
CA ILE A 31 -2.97 -5.24 -6.60
C ILE A 31 -3.10 -6.73 -6.90
N MET A 32 -2.81 -7.09 -8.15
CA MET A 32 -2.86 -8.46 -8.66
C MET A 32 -1.46 -8.95 -9.04
N CYS A 33 -1.20 -10.24 -8.83
CA CYS A 33 0.08 -10.88 -9.11
C CYS A 33 -0.05 -12.08 -10.04
N ALA A 34 1.06 -12.46 -10.67
CA ALA A 34 1.15 -13.67 -11.47
C ALA A 34 1.39 -14.89 -10.56
N ASP A 35 0.57 -15.93 -10.71
CA ASP A 35 0.85 -17.26 -10.17
C ASP A 35 1.65 -18.06 -11.21
N TYR A 36 2.95 -18.23 -10.96
CA TYR A 36 3.83 -19.01 -11.82
C TYR A 36 3.65 -20.53 -11.68
N ALA A 37 3.06 -21.01 -10.59
CA ALA A 37 2.89 -22.43 -10.33
C ALA A 37 1.65 -22.98 -11.04
N LEU A 38 0.54 -22.24 -11.02
CA LEU A 38 -0.74 -22.68 -11.59
C LEU A 38 -1.09 -21.97 -12.90
N GLY A 39 -0.42 -20.87 -13.22
CA GLY A 39 -0.64 -20.11 -14.45
C GLY A 39 -1.94 -19.31 -14.38
N GLY A 40 -1.88 -18.10 -13.84
CA GLY A 40 -3.04 -17.23 -13.72
C GLY A 40 -2.73 -15.93 -13.01
N ILE A 41 -3.80 -15.16 -12.78
CA ILE A 41 -3.79 -13.95 -11.98
C ILE A 41 -4.49 -14.27 -10.65
N VAL A 42 -3.78 -14.01 -9.55
CA VAL A 42 -4.22 -14.28 -8.18
C VAL A 42 -4.09 -13.02 -7.33
N GLU A 43 -4.79 -12.98 -6.20
CA GLU A 43 -4.41 -12.03 -5.16
C GLU A 43 -3.09 -12.49 -4.51
N PRO A 44 -2.18 -11.57 -4.14
CA PRO A 44 -0.85 -12.00 -3.73
C PRO A 44 -0.83 -12.67 -2.35
N GLY A 45 -1.93 -12.54 -1.58
CA GLY A 45 -2.11 -13.20 -0.28
C GLY A 45 -2.32 -14.72 -0.36
N GLU A 46 -2.76 -15.24 -1.51
CA GLU A 46 -2.96 -16.69 -1.73
C GLU A 46 -1.68 -17.42 -2.14
N LEU A 47 -0.64 -16.68 -2.56
CA LEU A 47 0.70 -17.23 -2.79
C LEU A 47 1.34 -17.49 -1.42
N ALA A 48 1.20 -18.72 -0.91
CA ALA A 48 1.73 -19.14 0.38
C ALA A 48 3.22 -18.79 0.53
N GLY A 49 3.54 -17.82 1.38
CA GLY A 49 4.92 -17.37 1.62
C GLY A 49 5.39 -16.20 0.74
N ALA A 50 4.49 -15.52 0.03
CA ALA A 50 4.76 -14.34 -0.79
C ALA A 50 5.20 -13.13 0.06
N GLY A 51 6.44 -13.22 0.54
CA GLY A 51 7.27 -12.04 0.57
C GLY A 51 7.45 -11.53 -0.86
N PRO A 52 7.64 -10.23 -1.05
CA PRO A 52 8.13 -9.67 -2.30
C PRO A 52 9.57 -10.14 -2.53
N ASP A 53 9.67 -11.32 -3.12
CA ASP A 53 10.87 -11.79 -3.80
C ASP A 53 10.50 -12.16 -5.24
N ALA A 54 11.48 -12.67 -6.00
CA ALA A 54 11.35 -13.06 -7.41
C ALA A 54 10.21 -14.05 -7.73
N THR A 55 9.49 -14.57 -6.72
CA THR A 55 8.35 -15.48 -6.89
C THR A 55 7.01 -14.77 -7.09
N THR A 56 6.86 -13.51 -6.67
CA THR A 56 5.57 -12.79 -6.75
C THR A 56 5.71 -11.50 -7.54
N ALA A 57 5.51 -11.60 -8.85
CA ALA A 57 5.60 -10.44 -9.74
C ALA A 57 4.27 -9.69 -9.82
N LEU A 58 4.32 -8.38 -9.60
CA LEU A 58 3.19 -7.47 -9.72
C LEU A 58 2.77 -7.36 -11.19
N VAL A 59 1.49 -7.61 -11.48
CA VAL A 59 0.97 -7.56 -12.85
C VAL A 59 0.17 -6.29 -13.08
N GLY A 60 -0.74 -5.97 -12.16
CA GLY A 60 -1.68 -4.86 -12.38
C GLY A 60 -2.56 -4.55 -11.19
N ILE A 61 -3.50 -3.62 -11.41
CA ILE A 61 -4.55 -3.25 -10.47
C ILE A 61 -5.90 -3.69 -11.05
N CYS A 62 -6.68 -4.45 -10.28
CA CYS A 62 -8.05 -4.76 -10.64
C CYS A 62 -8.87 -3.47 -10.78
N SER A 63 -9.34 -3.18 -11.98
CA SER A 63 -10.02 -1.93 -12.34
C SER A 63 -11.53 -2.11 -12.43
N ALA A 64 -11.99 -3.32 -12.77
CA ALA A 64 -13.40 -3.70 -12.70
C ALA A 64 -13.54 -5.22 -12.58
N VAL A 65 -14.63 -5.66 -11.96
CA VAL A 65 -15.08 -7.05 -12.00
C VAL A 65 -16.23 -7.13 -13.00
N ARG A 66 -16.09 -7.93 -14.06
CA ARG A 66 -17.08 -7.99 -15.14
C ARG A 66 -18.24 -8.94 -14.87
N THR A 67 -17.93 -10.08 -14.27
CA THR A 67 -18.89 -11.15 -14.08
C THR A 67 -19.47 -11.05 -12.66
N SER A 68 -20.77 -10.77 -12.57
CA SER A 68 -21.53 -10.74 -11.30
C SER A 68 -20.88 -9.94 -10.15
N PRO A 69 -20.45 -8.67 -10.36
CA PRO A 69 -19.80 -7.88 -9.33
C PRO A 69 -20.71 -7.68 -8.11
N THR A 70 -20.15 -7.86 -6.92
CA THR A 70 -20.85 -7.59 -5.65
C THR A 70 -20.09 -6.54 -4.84
N TYR A 71 -20.75 -5.42 -4.57
CA TYR A 71 -20.17 -4.38 -3.72
C TYR A 71 -19.97 -4.86 -2.29
N THR A 72 -18.75 -4.69 -1.76
CA THR A 72 -18.44 -5.02 -0.36
C THR A 72 -17.94 -3.79 0.38
N ALA A 73 -18.70 -3.35 1.39
CA ALA A 73 -18.36 -2.17 2.18
C ALA A 73 -17.01 -2.29 2.93
N ALA A 74 -16.62 -3.52 3.32
CA ALA A 74 -15.33 -3.78 3.96
C ALA A 74 -14.15 -3.42 3.03
N TYR A 75 -14.24 -3.78 1.76
CA TYR A 75 -13.19 -3.57 0.76
C TYR A 75 -13.37 -2.27 -0.05
N GLN A 76 -14.46 -1.54 0.21
CA GLN A 76 -14.80 -0.25 -0.41
C GLN A 76 -14.86 -0.30 -1.94
N GLY A 77 -15.26 -1.44 -2.49
CA GLY A 77 -15.30 -1.67 -3.94
C GLY A 77 -16.12 -2.89 -4.31
N ASP A 78 -16.32 -3.05 -5.62
CA ASP A 78 -16.92 -4.25 -6.19
C ASP A 78 -15.91 -5.41 -6.11
N GLY A 79 -16.41 -6.59 -5.75
CA GLY A 79 -15.63 -7.82 -5.72
C GLY A 79 -16.23 -8.90 -6.59
N GLY A 80 -15.40 -9.89 -6.93
CA GLY A 80 -15.80 -11.07 -7.67
C GLY A 80 -14.94 -12.26 -7.28
N THR A 81 -15.59 -13.41 -7.18
CA THR A 81 -14.94 -14.70 -6.92
C THR A 81 -15.08 -15.57 -8.16
N TYR A 82 -14.04 -16.31 -8.53
CA TYR A 82 -14.18 -17.32 -9.57
C TYR A 82 -14.76 -18.61 -9.00
N ASP A 83 -15.94 -18.98 -9.48
CA ASP A 83 -16.63 -20.22 -9.15
C ASP A 83 -15.78 -21.48 -9.31
N THR A 84 -15.80 -22.29 -8.24
CA THR A 84 -15.11 -23.59 -8.15
C THR A 84 -15.85 -24.74 -8.83
N THR A 85 -17.10 -24.53 -9.27
CA THR A 85 -17.91 -25.59 -9.88
C THR A 85 -18.38 -25.21 -11.27
N GLN A 86 -18.42 -26.20 -12.17
CA GLN A 86 -18.95 -26.02 -13.53
C GLN A 86 -20.40 -25.50 -13.53
N ALA A 87 -21.24 -26.00 -12.62
CA ALA A 87 -22.64 -25.60 -12.53
C ALA A 87 -22.80 -24.10 -12.25
N ALA A 88 -21.97 -23.55 -11.37
CA ALA A 88 -21.95 -22.12 -11.07
C ALA A 88 -21.39 -21.30 -12.24
N GLN A 89 -20.33 -21.76 -12.90
CA GLN A 89 -19.79 -21.10 -14.09
C GLN A 89 -20.79 -21.00 -15.24
N VAL A 90 -21.65 -22.02 -15.40
CA VAL A 90 -22.75 -22.03 -16.40
C VAL A 90 -23.88 -21.08 -15.99
N ALA A 91 -24.04 -20.80 -14.70
CA ALA A 91 -25.06 -19.89 -14.18
C ALA A 91 -24.67 -18.41 -14.22
N ASN A 92 -23.40 -18.09 -14.48
CA ASN A 92 -22.92 -16.71 -14.63
C ASN A 92 -23.48 -16.03 -15.89
N ASP A 93 -23.52 -14.69 -15.86
CA ASP A 93 -23.87 -13.85 -17.01
C ASP A 93 -22.72 -12.87 -17.35
N PRO A 94 -21.99 -13.06 -18.46
CA PRO A 94 -22.10 -14.18 -19.39
C PRO A 94 -21.57 -15.50 -18.79
N PRO A 95 -22.01 -16.67 -19.29
CA PRO A 95 -21.50 -17.96 -18.82
C PRO A 95 -19.99 -18.08 -19.07
N GLY A 96 -19.25 -18.56 -18.06
CA GLY A 96 -17.80 -18.72 -18.16
C GLY A 96 -17.05 -18.29 -16.90
N PRO A 97 -15.72 -18.07 -17.03
CA PRO A 97 -14.90 -17.64 -15.91
C PRO A 97 -15.28 -16.24 -15.42
N THR A 98 -14.95 -15.96 -14.16
CA THR A 98 -14.97 -14.59 -13.66
C THR A 98 -13.83 -13.82 -14.33
N LEU A 99 -14.20 -12.78 -15.08
CA LEU A 99 -13.26 -11.90 -15.77
C LEU A 99 -13.09 -10.59 -15.01
N ILE A 100 -11.86 -10.11 -14.98
CA ILE A 100 -11.50 -8.81 -14.42
C ILE A 100 -10.88 -7.93 -15.50
N ASP A 101 -11.17 -6.64 -15.39
CA ASP A 101 -10.40 -5.63 -16.09
C ASP A 101 -9.23 -5.26 -15.22
N MET A 102 -8.04 -5.27 -15.81
CA MET A 102 -6.82 -4.97 -15.09
C MET A 102 -6.07 -3.83 -15.77
N THR A 103 -5.71 -2.83 -14.97
CA THR A 103 -4.75 -1.81 -15.37
C THR A 103 -3.36 -2.38 -15.15
N VAL A 104 -2.65 -2.70 -16.24
CA VAL A 104 -1.31 -3.29 -16.16
C VAL A 104 -0.32 -2.29 -15.58
N ILE A 105 0.50 -2.75 -14.64
CA ILE A 105 1.62 -1.98 -14.08
C ILE A 105 2.80 -2.07 -15.05
N ARG A 106 3.29 -0.93 -15.53
CA ARG A 106 4.53 -0.85 -16.33
C ARG A 106 5.62 -0.08 -15.59
N PRO A 107 6.90 -0.32 -15.93
CA PRO A 107 7.99 0.50 -15.43
C PRO A 107 7.74 2.00 -15.66
N GLY A 108 7.77 2.79 -14.58
CA GLY A 108 7.56 4.24 -14.61
C GLY A 108 6.10 4.69 -14.54
N ASP A 109 5.12 3.78 -14.48
CA ASP A 109 3.76 4.13 -14.10
C ASP A 109 3.74 4.55 -12.62
N ILE A 110 2.97 5.59 -12.31
CA ILE A 110 2.83 6.14 -10.96
C ILE A 110 1.41 5.90 -10.48
N PHE A 111 1.30 5.31 -9.30
CA PHE A 111 0.05 4.91 -8.68
C PHE A 111 -0.15 5.69 -7.38
N LYS A 112 -1.38 6.08 -7.14
CA LYS A 112 -1.81 6.60 -5.85
C LYS A 112 -2.28 5.44 -4.99
N ALA A 113 -1.64 5.29 -3.83
CA ALA A 113 -1.93 4.27 -2.86
C ALA A 113 -2.44 4.89 -1.56
N PRO A 114 -3.53 4.40 -0.96
CA PRO A 114 -3.92 4.77 0.38
C PRO A 114 -2.89 4.23 1.38
N LEU A 115 -2.61 5.02 2.41
CA LEU A 115 -1.82 4.56 3.55
C LEU A 115 -2.76 4.03 4.63
N LYS A 116 -2.52 2.80 5.09
CA LYS A 116 -3.42 2.11 6.02
C LYS A 116 -2.63 1.49 7.16
N ASN A 117 -3.29 1.38 8.31
CA ASN A 117 -2.89 0.44 9.35
C ASN A 117 -3.31 -0.98 8.91
N VAL A 118 -2.64 -2.03 9.41
CA VAL A 118 -2.82 -3.48 9.15
C VAL A 118 -4.26 -3.91 8.83
N VAL A 119 -5.27 -3.30 9.46
CA VAL A 119 -6.69 -3.57 9.19
C VAL A 119 -7.26 -2.62 8.14
N ILE A 120 -8.00 -3.18 7.19
CA ILE A 120 -8.72 -2.49 6.11
C ILE A 120 -9.43 -1.24 6.63
N ALA A 121 -9.33 -0.14 5.87
CA ALA A 121 -9.96 1.16 6.15
C ALA A 121 -9.54 1.86 7.45
N THR A 122 -8.52 1.37 8.15
CA THR A 122 -8.01 2.03 9.35
C THR A 122 -6.92 3.03 8.97
N ALA A 123 -7.16 4.31 9.30
CA ALA A 123 -6.18 5.37 9.07
C ALA A 123 -4.90 5.17 9.90
N PRO A 124 -3.77 5.75 9.47
CA PRO A 124 -2.58 5.92 10.28
C PRO A 124 -2.87 6.43 11.69
N THR A 125 -2.20 5.84 12.68
CA THR A 125 -2.42 6.21 14.08
C THR A 125 -1.72 7.53 14.40
N VAL A 126 -2.47 8.44 15.00
CA VAL A 126 -1.92 9.68 15.57
C VAL A 126 -1.29 9.35 16.93
N VAL A 127 -0.05 9.79 17.13
CA VAL A 127 0.66 9.72 18.41
C VAL A 127 0.82 11.11 19.00
N THR A 128 0.77 11.20 20.32
CA THR A 128 0.90 12.48 21.05
C THR A 128 2.23 12.53 21.78
N ALA A 129 2.98 13.61 21.58
CA ALA A 129 4.24 13.83 22.28
C ALA A 129 4.01 14.01 23.78
N THR A 130 4.84 13.33 24.56
CA THR A 130 4.75 13.29 26.04
C THR A 130 6.01 13.79 26.74
N ALA A 131 7.05 14.11 25.98
CA ALA A 131 8.20 14.82 26.47
C ALA A 131 8.55 15.95 25.51
N THR A 132 9.09 17.03 26.06
CA THR A 132 9.77 18.03 25.24
C THR A 132 11.07 17.43 24.71
N ALA A 133 11.42 17.76 23.47
CA ALA A 133 12.68 17.35 22.89
C ALA A 133 13.59 18.55 22.72
N THR A 134 14.69 18.57 23.46
CA THR A 134 15.70 19.62 23.32
C THR A 134 16.44 19.41 21.98
N ALA A 135 16.58 20.46 21.18
CA ALA A 135 17.21 20.46 19.85
C ALA A 135 16.39 19.81 18.72
N GLY A 136 15.09 19.54 18.93
CA GLY A 136 14.17 19.14 17.87
C GLY A 136 14.45 17.81 17.14
N LEU A 137 15.41 16.99 17.60
CA LEU A 137 15.87 15.77 16.94
C LEU A 137 15.14 14.50 17.37
N THR A 138 14.29 14.58 18.39
CA THR A 138 13.58 13.43 18.93
C THR A 138 12.11 13.73 19.10
N VAL A 139 11.27 12.71 18.98
CA VAL A 139 9.86 12.76 19.37
C VAL A 139 9.61 11.58 20.28
N THR A 140 9.27 11.86 21.54
CA THR A 140 8.87 10.84 22.52
C THR A 140 7.36 10.93 22.73
N HIS A 141 6.65 9.82 22.55
CA HIS A 141 5.19 9.79 22.50
C HIS A 141 4.58 8.59 23.21
N THR A 142 3.30 8.72 23.59
CA THR A 142 2.47 7.61 24.06
C THR A 142 1.78 6.96 22.87
N GLY A 143 2.36 5.89 22.38
CA GLY A 143 1.74 5.04 21.36
C GLY A 143 2.54 3.77 21.24
N THR A 144 1.88 2.68 20.86
CA THR A 144 2.56 1.44 20.44
C THR A 144 2.30 1.16 18.97
N ALA A 145 1.59 2.03 18.26
CA ALA A 145 1.13 1.76 16.90
C ALA A 145 2.26 1.72 15.87
N VAL A 146 3.34 2.48 16.10
CA VAL A 146 4.55 2.44 15.27
C VAL A 146 5.55 1.55 16.02
N THR A 147 5.41 0.24 15.86
CA THR A 147 6.16 -0.74 16.68
C THR A 147 7.62 -0.86 16.26
N ALA A 148 7.92 -0.67 14.97
CA ALA A 148 9.26 -0.81 14.41
C ALA A 148 9.41 -0.01 13.11
N PRO A 149 9.64 1.31 13.17
CA PRO A 149 9.90 2.07 11.98
C PRO A 149 11.26 1.69 11.38
N THR A 150 11.27 1.48 10.07
CA THR A 150 12.48 1.08 9.35
C THR A 150 13.41 2.29 9.24
N SER A 151 14.58 2.16 9.86
CA SER A 151 15.60 3.19 9.93
C SER A 151 15.94 3.73 8.53
N ASN A 152 15.87 5.05 8.35
CA ASN A 152 16.10 5.78 7.09
C ASN A 152 15.08 5.53 5.97
N PHE A 153 14.00 4.79 6.24
CA PHE A 153 12.92 4.51 5.30
C PHE A 153 11.54 4.91 5.83
N SER A 154 11.43 5.33 7.09
CA SER A 154 10.20 5.83 7.68
C SER A 154 10.19 7.36 7.79
N THR A 155 8.99 7.93 7.74
CA THR A 155 8.74 9.37 7.89
C THR A 155 7.84 9.63 9.09
N ILE A 156 8.10 10.73 9.80
CA ILE A 156 7.18 11.32 10.77
C ILE A 156 6.70 12.68 10.26
N TYR A 157 5.42 12.96 10.45
CA TYR A 157 4.77 14.22 10.12
C TYR A 157 4.15 14.84 11.38
N CYS A 158 4.34 16.14 11.55
CA CYS A 158 3.76 16.89 12.66
C CYS A 158 2.40 17.51 12.26
N ARG A 159 1.32 17.09 12.93
CA ARG A 159 -0.07 17.51 12.65
C ARG A 159 -0.49 18.76 13.42
N THR A 160 0.09 19.02 14.58
CA THR A 160 -0.27 20.16 15.44
C THR A 160 0.97 20.84 16.04
N GLY A 161 0.79 21.97 16.70
CA GLY A 161 1.88 22.69 17.34
C GLY A 161 2.71 23.57 16.40
N ALA A 162 3.84 24.07 16.90
CA ALA A 162 4.70 25.02 16.17
C ALA A 162 5.38 24.40 14.94
N ASN A 163 5.50 23.08 14.92
CA ASN A 163 6.12 22.32 13.82
C ASN A 163 5.10 21.76 12.81
N ARG A 164 3.82 22.12 12.92
CA ARG A 164 2.78 21.63 12.01
C ARG A 164 3.17 21.81 10.55
N GLY A 165 2.96 20.77 9.74
CA GLY A 165 3.29 20.80 8.32
C GLY A 165 4.68 20.27 7.98
N GLN A 166 5.49 19.91 8.98
CA GLN A 166 6.85 19.44 8.77
C GLN A 166 6.92 17.92 8.72
N TYR A 167 7.63 17.42 7.70
CA TYR A 167 8.01 16.01 7.54
C TYR A 167 9.47 15.81 7.96
N ARG A 168 9.78 14.70 8.62
CA ARG A 168 11.17 14.29 8.95
C ARG A 168 11.36 12.80 8.73
N VAL A 169 12.56 12.44 8.27
CA VAL A 169 12.96 11.03 8.15
C VAL A 169 13.40 10.52 9.51
N ILE A 170 12.96 9.32 9.87
CA ILE A 170 13.33 8.63 11.10
C ILE A 170 14.63 7.86 10.87
N THR A 171 15.68 8.13 11.64
CA THR A 171 16.98 7.44 11.55
C THR A 171 17.03 6.21 12.44
N THR A 172 16.44 6.31 13.63
CA THR A 172 16.32 5.22 14.59
C THR A 172 14.99 5.41 15.29
N GLY A 173 14.18 4.37 15.35
CA GLY A 173 12.91 4.44 16.06
C GLY A 173 12.63 3.19 16.87
N GLY A 174 11.92 3.40 17.95
CA GLY A 174 11.37 2.33 18.78
C GLY A 174 9.89 2.58 19.02
N THR A 175 9.30 1.81 19.92
CA THR A 175 7.86 1.89 20.19
C THR A 175 7.40 3.27 20.67
N LYS A 176 8.26 4.02 21.41
CA LYS A 176 7.88 5.28 22.07
C LYS A 176 8.74 6.49 21.73
N THR A 177 9.85 6.29 21.03
CA THR A 177 10.80 7.37 20.73
C THR A 177 11.28 7.22 19.31
N GLN A 178 11.18 8.31 18.55
CA GLN A 178 11.69 8.43 17.19
C GLN A 178 12.85 9.43 17.20
N THR A 179 13.98 9.03 16.60
CA THR A 179 15.13 9.90 16.33
C THR A 179 15.10 10.29 14.87
N LEU A 180 15.39 11.55 14.58
CA LEU A 180 15.20 12.15 13.27
C LEU A 180 16.54 12.41 12.59
N LEU A 181 16.54 12.33 11.26
CA LEU A 181 17.72 12.68 10.44
C LEU A 181 18.02 14.18 10.51
N ASN A 182 16.97 14.99 10.50
CA ASN A 182 17.05 16.44 10.62
C ASN A 182 16.11 16.90 11.72
N ALA A 183 16.51 17.93 12.45
CA ALA A 183 15.69 18.50 13.51
C ALA A 183 14.42 19.16 12.96
N PHE A 184 13.33 19.13 13.72
CA PHE A 184 12.23 20.07 13.54
C PHE A 184 12.70 21.52 13.75
N THR A 185 12.00 22.49 13.15
CA THR A 185 12.40 23.92 13.27
C THR A 185 12.31 24.42 14.71
N TYR A 186 11.31 23.96 15.44
CA TYR A 186 11.12 24.22 16.87
C TYR A 186 11.20 22.91 17.65
N ASP A 187 11.42 22.99 18.94
CA ASP A 187 11.36 21.82 19.81
C ASP A 187 9.92 21.27 19.86
N PRO A 188 9.69 19.97 19.58
CA PRO A 188 8.41 19.31 19.85
C PRO A 188 7.96 19.53 21.30
N ALA A 189 6.75 20.03 21.47
CA ALA A 189 6.15 20.28 22.77
C ALA A 189 5.26 19.11 23.21
N ILE A 190 5.05 18.98 24.53
CA ILE A 190 4.07 18.04 25.07
C ILE A 190 2.67 18.40 24.54
N GLY A 191 1.95 17.40 24.03
CA GLY A 191 0.63 17.59 23.43
C GLY A 191 0.65 17.82 21.91
N ASP A 192 1.81 18.06 21.29
CA ASP A 192 1.93 18.04 19.84
C ASP A 192 1.61 16.65 19.31
N THR A 193 0.93 16.59 18.17
CA THR A 193 0.47 15.34 17.55
C THR A 193 1.25 15.05 16.28
N PHE A 194 1.54 13.78 16.07
CA PHE A 194 2.36 13.30 14.97
C PHE A 194 1.74 12.04 14.36
N VAL A 195 2.10 11.77 13.12
CA VAL A 195 1.84 10.48 12.45
C VAL A 195 3.15 9.97 11.89
N CYS A 196 3.42 8.68 12.04
CA CYS A 196 4.55 8.04 11.37
C CYS A 196 4.04 7.07 10.31
N ALA A 197 4.85 6.86 9.30
CA ALA A 197 4.61 5.83 8.29
C ALA A 197 5.93 5.20 7.85
N ASN A 198 5.92 3.89 7.61
CA ASN A 198 7.05 3.11 7.08
C ASN A 198 7.26 3.32 5.57
N ILE A 199 7.29 4.58 5.17
CA ILE A 199 7.58 5.04 3.82
C ILE A 199 8.23 6.41 3.91
N LYS A 200 9.06 6.76 2.93
CA LYS A 200 9.61 8.10 2.74
C LYS A 200 9.54 8.51 1.28
N VAL A 201 9.57 9.82 1.04
CA VAL A 201 9.77 10.37 -0.30
C VAL A 201 11.15 9.96 -0.83
N GLY A 202 11.21 9.63 -2.12
CA GLY A 202 12.38 9.06 -2.79
C GLY A 202 12.34 7.53 -2.80
N TYR A 203 13.51 6.92 -2.93
CA TYR A 203 13.65 5.46 -2.91
C TYR A 203 13.24 4.89 -1.55
N CYS A 204 12.31 3.95 -1.56
CA CYS A 204 11.71 3.38 -0.36
C CYS A 204 11.35 1.91 -0.54
N ASN A 205 11.17 1.25 0.60
CA ASN A 205 10.67 -0.11 0.69
C ASN A 205 9.24 0.00 1.20
N ILE A 206 8.29 -0.62 0.51
CA ILE A 206 6.88 -0.62 0.90
C ILE A 206 6.40 -2.05 1.12
N ASP A 207 5.53 -2.20 2.10
CA ASP A 207 4.78 -3.42 2.33
C ASP A 207 3.31 -3.13 2.08
N PHE A 208 2.55 -4.16 1.75
CA PHE A 208 1.13 -4.01 1.50
C PHE A 208 0.32 -4.44 2.72
N THR A 209 -0.88 -3.90 2.84
CA THR A 209 -1.87 -4.49 3.72
C THR A 209 -2.18 -5.92 3.28
N THR A 210 -2.66 -6.77 4.18
CA THR A 210 -2.94 -8.19 3.88
C THR A 210 -3.95 -8.39 2.75
N ASP A 211 -4.78 -7.38 2.48
CA ASP A 211 -5.77 -7.34 1.41
C ASP A 211 -5.23 -6.73 0.10
N PHE A 212 -3.98 -6.25 0.08
CA PHE A 212 -3.33 -5.59 -1.06
C PHE A 212 -4.08 -4.36 -1.60
N LEU A 213 -4.95 -3.74 -0.80
CA LEU A 213 -5.70 -2.52 -1.14
C LEU A 213 -5.03 -1.23 -0.62
N GLY A 214 -3.80 -1.31 -0.12
CA GLY A 214 -3.04 -0.15 0.34
C GLY A 214 -1.63 -0.51 0.75
N ILE A 215 -0.88 0.52 1.18
CA ILE A 215 0.45 0.36 1.78
C ILE A 215 0.27 0.24 3.29
N ASP A 216 0.85 -0.79 3.89
CA ASP A 216 0.92 -0.95 5.33
C ASP A 216 2.00 -0.04 5.90
N ILE A 217 1.61 0.80 6.85
CA ILE A 217 2.51 1.76 7.47
C ILE A 217 3.15 1.29 8.78
N ASN A 218 2.72 0.14 9.33
CA ASN A 218 3.05 -0.29 10.69
C ASN A 218 3.95 -1.52 10.76
N THR A 219 3.96 -2.38 9.73
CA THR A 219 4.84 -3.55 9.70
C THR A 219 6.28 -3.14 9.46
N SER A 220 7.23 -3.79 10.14
CA SER A 220 8.64 -3.70 9.73
C SER A 220 8.74 -4.30 8.32
N VAL A 221 9.42 -3.60 7.42
CA VAL A 221 9.40 -3.90 5.98
C VAL A 221 10.39 -5.02 5.64
N SER A 222 10.25 -6.14 6.35
CA SER A 222 11.10 -7.34 6.32
C SER A 222 10.95 -8.06 4.98
N ASN A 223 9.72 -8.06 4.47
CA ASN A 223 9.29 -8.52 3.17
C ASN A 223 8.76 -7.27 2.46
N HIS A 224 9.53 -6.67 1.55
CA HIS A 224 9.21 -5.38 0.91
C HIS A 224 9.30 -5.33 -0.62
N TYR A 225 8.42 -4.55 -1.24
CA TYR A 225 8.58 -4.11 -2.62
C TYR A 225 9.42 -2.84 -2.64
N GLU A 226 10.44 -2.81 -3.49
CA GLU A 226 11.18 -1.58 -3.78
C GLU A 226 10.33 -0.66 -4.66
N ALA A 227 10.19 0.59 -4.23
CA ALA A 227 9.44 1.61 -4.94
C ALA A 227 10.12 2.97 -4.81
N TYR A 228 9.73 3.88 -5.69
CA TYR A 228 10.04 5.30 -5.57
C TYR A 228 8.78 6.07 -5.22
N CYS A 229 8.77 6.71 -4.05
CA CYS A 229 7.67 7.55 -3.58
C CYS A 229 7.90 9.00 -4.04
N TRP A 230 7.04 9.45 -4.94
CA TRP A 230 7.06 10.79 -5.53
C TRP A 230 6.44 11.84 -4.61
N GLN A 231 5.39 11.44 -3.90
CA GLN A 231 4.65 12.31 -2.99
C GLN A 231 4.13 11.49 -1.82
N LEU A 232 4.19 12.07 -0.63
CA LEU A 232 3.65 11.51 0.59
C LEU A 232 2.74 12.54 1.25
N ASN A 233 1.51 12.16 1.58
CA ASN A 233 0.56 12.99 2.32
C ASN A 233 0.14 12.28 3.60
N LEU A 234 0.47 12.89 4.75
CA LEU A 234 0.10 12.43 6.10
C LEU A 234 -0.75 13.45 6.87
N GLU A 235 -1.33 14.42 6.18
CA GLU A 235 -1.90 15.63 6.78
C GLU A 235 -3.23 15.37 7.50
N GLU A 236 -4.12 14.59 6.89
CA GLU A 236 -5.49 14.40 7.35
C GLU A 236 -5.83 12.92 7.53
N ALA A 237 -6.46 12.59 8.66
CA ALA A 237 -6.89 11.23 9.00
C ALA A 237 -7.89 10.67 7.97
N GLY A 238 -7.61 9.48 7.46
CA GLY A 238 -8.43 8.77 6.47
C GLY A 238 -8.24 9.25 5.03
N LYS A 239 -7.34 10.23 4.80
CA LYS A 239 -7.01 10.75 3.46
C LYS A 239 -5.52 10.63 3.14
N GLU A 240 -4.76 9.93 3.97
CA GLU A 240 -3.34 9.72 3.77
C GLU A 240 -3.08 8.87 2.53
N PHE A 241 -2.10 9.28 1.73
CA PHE A 241 -1.74 8.59 0.50
C PHE A 241 -0.25 8.75 0.16
N ALA A 242 0.23 7.86 -0.70
CA ALA A 242 1.51 8.01 -1.38
C ALA A 242 1.30 7.91 -2.90
N LEU A 243 2.11 8.66 -3.67
CA LEU A 243 2.27 8.43 -5.10
C LEU A 243 3.55 7.63 -5.30
N VAL A 244 3.44 6.41 -5.81
CA VAL A 244 4.56 5.47 -5.91
C VAL A 244 4.72 4.89 -7.31
N SER A 245 5.95 4.62 -7.71
CA SER A 245 6.27 3.78 -8.87
C SER A 245 7.11 2.59 -8.42
N PHE A 246 6.76 1.38 -8.87
CA PHE A 246 7.46 0.16 -8.48
C PHE A 246 8.81 0.01 -9.21
N SER A 247 9.79 -0.59 -8.55
CA SER A 247 11.04 -1.01 -9.18
C SER A 247 10.75 -2.07 -10.25
N PRO A 248 11.39 -2.00 -11.44
CA PRO A 248 11.14 -2.95 -12.53
C PRO A 248 11.34 -4.42 -12.14
N GLN A 249 12.17 -4.71 -11.15
CA GLN A 249 12.43 -6.08 -10.68
C GLN A 249 11.21 -6.75 -10.06
N HIS A 250 10.23 -5.96 -9.59
CA HIS A 250 9.01 -6.47 -8.98
C HIS A 250 7.84 -6.54 -9.96
N ILE A 251 8.01 -6.03 -11.17
CA ILE A 251 6.95 -5.98 -12.18
C ILE A 251 7.07 -7.24 -13.05
N TRP A 252 5.94 -7.85 -13.35
CA TRP A 252 5.88 -8.98 -14.27
C TRP A 252 6.39 -8.57 -15.66
N ALA A 253 7.37 -9.33 -16.15
CA ALA A 253 7.83 -9.23 -17.53
C ALA A 253 7.27 -10.42 -18.30
N PRO A 254 6.56 -10.21 -19.44
CA PRO A 254 6.22 -11.30 -20.32
C PRO A 254 7.53 -11.95 -20.79
N HIS A 255 7.75 -13.21 -20.41
CA HIS A 255 8.78 -14.02 -21.03
C HIS A 255 8.24 -14.52 -22.36
N ASP A 256 8.90 -14.13 -23.45
CA ASP A 256 8.67 -14.66 -24.82
C ASP A 256 8.89 -16.19 -24.89
#